data_AF-A0A250KXG7-F1
#
_entry.id   AF-A0A250KXG7-F1
#
_cell.length_a   1.000
_cell.length_b   1.000
_cell.length_c   1.000
_cell.angle_alpha   90.00
_cell.angle_beta   90.00
_cell.angle_gamma   90.00
#
_symmetry.space_group_name_H-M   'P 1'
#
loop_
_entity.id
_entity.type
_entity.pdbx_description
1 polymer ?
#
loop_
_entity_poly.entity_id
_entity_poly.type
_entity_poly.pdbx_seq_one_letter_code
_entity_poly.pdbx_strand_id
1 'polypeptide(L)' 'MIEVISKGYEYKDLEIGPNFYLAQGVKDVLVCNPYTLVVLHVRRDGAAHHVSPVEVQLECGCSVVV' A
#
# COMPACT_ATOMS: atom_id res chain seq x y z
N MET A 1 2.08 -6.75 -1.63
CA MET A 1 0.63 -6.82 -1.93
C MET A 1 0.19 -5.42 -2.29
N ILE A 2 -0.66 -5.26 -3.31
CA ILE A 2 -1.06 -3.95 -3.82
C ILE A 2 -2.58 -3.92 -3.89
N GLU A 3 -3.19 -2.92 -3.26
CA GLU A 3 -4.63 -2.67 -3.27
C GLU A 3 -4.92 -1.33 -3.95
N VAL A 4 -6.01 -1.29 -4.71
CA VAL A 4 -6.50 -0.06 -5.32
C VAL A 4 -7.86 0.26 -4.72
N ILE A 5 -7.95 1.40 -4.05
CA ILE A 5 -9.16 1.79 -3.33
C ILE A 5 -10.33 1.88 -4.29
N SER A 6 -11.41 1.19 -3.92
CA SER A 6 -12.72 1.34 -4.54
C SER A 6 -13.61 2.24 -3.67
N LYS A 7 -14.47 3.04 -4.31
CA LYS A 7 -15.41 3.92 -3.60
C LYS A 7 -16.22 3.15 -2.55
N GLY A 8 -16.20 3.63 -1.30
CA GLY A 8 -16.91 3.03 -0.17
C GLY A 8 -16.17 1.92 0.57
N TYR A 9 -14.92 1.61 0.20
CA TYR A 9 -14.07 0.61 0.86
C TYR A 9 -12.84 1.22 1.56
N GLU A 10 -12.77 2.55 1.65
CA GLU A 10 -11.62 3.30 2.14
C GLU A 10 -11.16 2.83 3.52
N TYR A 11 -12.09 2.63 4.47
CA TYR A 11 -11.75 2.19 5.82
C TYR A 11 -11.15 0.78 5.86
N LYS A 12 -11.70 -0.14 5.06
CA LYS A 12 -11.21 -1.52 4.97
C LYS A 12 -9.79 -1.51 4.38
N ASP A 13 -9.55 -0.72 3.34
CA ASP A 13 -8.28 -0.71 2.61
C ASP A 13 -7.18 0.11 3.32
N LEU A 14 -7.53 1.17 4.07
CA LEU A 14 -6.55 2.03 4.76
C LEU A 14 -6.25 1.59 6.19
N GLU A 15 -7.25 1.15 6.95
CA GLU A 15 -7.11 0.92 8.40
C GLU A 15 -6.95 -0.57 8.75
N ILE A 16 -7.73 -1.44 8.09
CA ILE A 16 -7.79 -2.88 8.44
C ILE A 16 -6.79 -3.69 7.63
N GLY A 17 -6.87 -3.57 6.30
CA GLY A 17 -6.12 -4.38 5.34
C GLY A 17 -4.62 -4.41 5.62
N PRO A 18 -3.92 -3.26 5.68
CA PRO A 18 -2.47 -3.24 5.78
C PRO A 18 -1.95 -4.02 6.99
N ASN A 19 -2.51 -3.75 8.17
CA ASN A 19 -2.12 -4.43 9.41
C ASN A 19 -2.45 -5.93 9.36
N PHE A 20 -3.61 -6.31 8.80
CA PHE A 20 -3.98 -7.71 8.62
C PHE A 20 -2.98 -8.46 7.74
N TYR A 21 -2.62 -7.91 6.58
CA TYR A 21 -1.69 -8.57 5.65
C TYR A 21 -0.27 -8.67 6.21
N LEU A 22 0.21 -7.62 6.91
CA LEU A 22 1.51 -7.66 7.58
C LEU A 22 1.58 -8.76 8.65
N ALA A 23 0.48 -8.98 9.39
CA ALA A 23 0.38 -10.06 10.37
C ALA A 23 0.43 -11.46 9.73
N GLN A 24 0.01 -11.60 8.47
CA GLN A 24 0.11 -12.86 7.70
C GLN A 24 1.49 -13.04 7.01
N GLY A 25 2.46 -12.16 7.28
CA GLY A 25 3.82 -12.28 6.74
C GLY A 25 4.05 -11.55 5.41
N VAL A 26 3.09 -10.77 4.92
CA VAL A 26 3.35 -9.82 3.82
C VAL A 26 4.36 -8.77 4.31
N LYS A 27 5.32 -8.42 3.45
CA LYS A 27 6.42 -7.50 3.78
C LYS A 27 6.12 -6.04 3.41
N ASP A 28 5.39 -5.87 2.30
CA ASP A 28 5.03 -4.57 1.74
C ASP A 28 3.54 -4.59 1.35
N VAL A 29 2.80 -3.60 1.84
CA VAL A 29 1.43 -3.31 1.42
C VAL A 29 1.41 -1.93 0.78
N LEU A 30 1.01 -1.84 -0.48
CA LEU A 30 0.77 -0.57 -1.17
C LEU A 30 -0.74 -0.39 -1.33
N VAL A 31 -1.28 0.73 -0.85
CA VAL A 31 -2.69 1.09 -1.02
C VAL A 31 -2.76 2.35 -1.88
N CYS A 32 -3.24 2.19 -3.11
CA CYS A 32 -3.31 3.26 -4.10
C CYS A 32 -4.71 3.86 -4.12
N ASN A 33 -4.82 5.17 -3.90
CA ASN A 33 -6.06 5.89 -4.08
C ASN A 33 -6.09 6.51 -5.49
N PRO A 34 -6.87 5.96 -6.45
CA PRO A 34 -6.87 6.46 -7.81
C PRO A 34 -7.53 7.84 -7.94
N TYR A 35 -8.31 8.28 -6.94
CA TYR A 35 -9.00 9.56 -6.95
C TYR A 35 -8.12 10.72 -6.47
N THR A 36 -7.08 10.43 -5.69
CA THR A 36 -6.15 11.44 -5.13
C THR A 36 -4.71 11.23 -5.55
N LEU A 37 -4.40 10.13 -6.25
CA LEU A 37 -3.06 9.67 -6.61
C LEU A 37 -2.15 9.38 -5.41
N VAL A 38 -2.67 9.37 -4.19
CA VAL A 38 -1.91 9.03 -2.99
C VAL A 38 -1.67 7.53 -2.95
N VAL A 39 -0.43 7.14 -2.66
CA VAL A 39 -0.03 5.77 -2.39
C VAL A 39 0.45 5.67 -0.96
N LEU A 40 -0.22 4.87 -0.14
CA LEU A 40 0.23 4.51 1.20
C LEU A 40 1.06 3.23 1.13
N HIS A 41 2.33 3.31 1.50
CA HIS A 41 3.22 2.15 1.63
C HIS A 41 3.37 1.80 3.10
N VAL A 42 2.89 0.61 3.49
CA VAL A 42 2.97 0.11 4.86
C VAL A 42 3.91 -1.09 4.91
N ARG A 43 4.84 -1.04 5.85
CA ARG A 43 5.80 -2.09 6.19
C ARG A 43 5.82 -2.28 7.70
N ARG A 44 6.56 -3.28 8.17
CA ARG A 44 6.70 -3.54 9.62
C ARG A 44 7.44 -2.44 10.37
N ASP A 45 8.33 -1.71 9.69
CA ASP A 45 9.16 -0.65 10.24
C ASP A 45 8.51 0.75 10.13
N GLY A 46 7.39 0.87 9.42
CA GLY A 46 6.61 2.10 9.39
C GLY A 46 5.70 2.22 8.16
N ALA A 47 5.14 3.41 8.00
CA ALA A 47 4.31 3.76 6.86
C ALA A 47 4.81 5.06 6.22
N ALA A 48 4.75 5.12 4.89
CA ALA A 48 5.12 6.29 4.10
C ALA A 48 4.02 6.61 3.07
N HIS A 49 3.87 7.90 2.76
CA HIS A 49 2.99 8.36 1.71
C HIS A 49 3.82 8.79 0.50
N HIS A 50 3.33 8.41 -0.68
CA HIS A 50 3.88 8.80 -1.97
C HIS A 50 2.75 9.33 -2.87
N VAL A 51 3.15 9.84 -4.04
CA VAL A 51 2.22 10.29 -5.08
C VAL A 51 2.54 9.53 -6.37
N SER A 52 1.52 8.89 -6.94
CA SER A 52 1.60 8.18 -8.21
C SER A 52 1.78 9.16 -9.39
N PRO A 53 2.63 8.84 -10.40
CA PRO A 53 3.41 7.61 -10.51
C PRO A 53 4.70 7.67 -9.67
N VAL A 54 4.99 6.59 -8.94
CA VAL A 54 6.22 6.44 -8.15
C VAL A 54 6.82 5.05 -8.32
N GLU A 55 8.15 4.97 -8.48
CA GLU A 55 8.87 3.70 -8.40
C GLU A 55 9.11 3.33 -6.94
N VAL A 56 8.64 2.15 -6.53
CA VAL A 56 8.80 1.62 -5.17
C VAL A 56 9.61 0.34 -5.21
N GLN A 57 10.70 0.32 -4.45
CA GLN A 57 11.49 -0.88 -4.20
C GLN A 57 10.87 -1.68 -3.04
N LEU A 58 10.51 -2.93 -3.31
CA LEU A 58 9.88 -3.83 -2.36
C LEU A 58 10.92 -4.67 -1.62
N GLU A 59 10.59 -5.12 -0.41
CA GLU A 59 11.51 -5.94 0.41
C GLU A 59 11.85 -7.28 -0.25
N CYS A 60 11.01 -7.79 -1.15
CA CYS A 60 11.31 -8.99 -1.93
C CYS A 60 12.37 -8.79 -3.03
N GLY A 61 12.88 -7.56 -3.20
CA GLY A 61 13.88 -7.21 -4.22
C GLY A 61 13.29 -6.88 -5.59
N CYS A 62 11.96 -6.81 -5.71
CA CYS A 62 11.28 -6.36 -6.91
C CYS A 62 11.05 -4.84 -6.88
N SER A 63 10.97 -4.21 -8.05
CA SER A 63 10.52 -2.83 -8.22
C SER A 63 9.14 -2.80 -8.88
N VAL A 64 8.31 -1.84 -8.52
CA VAL A 64 7.00 -1.60 -9.15
C VAL A 64 6.77 -0.11 -9.33
N VAL A 65 6.10 0.28 -10.41
CA VAL A 65 5.57 1.64 -10.59
C VAL A 65 4.08 1.62 -10.27
N VAL A 66 3.67 2.44 -9.31
CA VAL A 66 2.28 2.58 -8.84
C VAL A 66 1.81 4.01 -8.91
#